data_AF-A0A4Q3RJ33-F1
#
_entry.id   AF-A0A4Q3RJ33-F1
#
_cell.length_a   1.000
_cell.length_b   1.000
_cell.length_c   1.000
_cell.angle_alpha   90.00
_cell.angle_beta   90.00
_cell.angle_gamma   90.00
#
_symmetry.space_group_name_H-M   'P 1'
#
loop_
_entity.id
_entity.type
_entity.pdbx_description
1 polymer ?
#
loop_
_entity_poly.entity_id
_entity_poly.type
_entity_poly.pdbx_seq_one_letter_code
_entity_poly.pdbx_strand_id
1 'polypeptide(L)' 'DHNVNETLSICDRAYLLIEGKIFKHGTAEELAEDEQVRRLYLGRNFELKRKDYLHEEAGRGQAFESARDKE' A
#
# COMPACT_ATOMS: atom_id res chain seq x y z
N ASP A 1 -9.33 3.94 15.67
CA ASP A 1 -8.39 4.81 14.92
C ASP A 1 -7.74 3.93 13.88
N HIS A 2 -8.00 4.19 12.61
CA HIS A 2 -7.60 3.30 11.52
C HIS A 2 -6.91 4.15 10.47
N ASN A 3 -5.58 4.15 10.51
CA ASN A 3 -4.74 4.77 9.48
C ASN A 3 -4.73 3.92 8.20
N VAL A 4 -5.94 3.69 7.67
CA VAL A 4 -6.19 2.94 6.44
C VAL A 4 -5.43 3.58 5.28
N ASN A 5 -5.32 4.91 5.25
CA ASN A 5 -4.56 5.64 4.24
C ASN A 5 -3.06 5.28 4.27
N GLU A 6 -2.44 5.35 5.45
CA GLU A 6 -1.02 5.00 5.57
C GLU A 6 -0.77 3.52 5.31
N THR A 7 -1.67 2.65 5.75
CA THR A 7 -1.56 1.21 5.51
C THR A 7 -1.66 0.89 4.03
N LEU A 8 -2.69 1.39 3.34
CA LEU A 8 -2.85 1.15 1.90
C LEU A 8 -1.72 1.78 1.08
N SER A 9 -1.13 2.89 1.55
CA SER A 9 -0.06 3.60 0.83
C SER A 9 1.25 2.83 0.70
N ILE A 10 1.48 1.83 1.56
CA ILE A 10 2.71 1.02 1.59
C ILE A 10 2.48 -0.44 1.20
N CYS A 11 1.23 -0.85 1.02
CA CYS A 11 0.89 -2.22 0.65
C CYS A 11 0.81 -2.38 -0.88
N ASP A 12 1.40 -3.45 -1.39
CA ASP A 12 1.18 -3.87 -2.78
C ASP A 12 -0.17 -4.56 -2.96
N ARG A 13 -0.61 -5.29 -1.93
CA ARG A 13 -1.90 -5.99 -1.90
C ARG A 13 -2.57 -5.84 -0.54
N ALA A 14 -3.89 -5.75 -0.53
CA ALA A 14 -4.69 -5.73 0.68
C ALA A 14 -5.94 -6.60 0.56
N TYR A 15 -6.46 -6.98 1.72
CA TYR A 15 -7.64 -7.81 1.90
C TYR A 15 -8.56 -7.14 2.90
N LEU A 16 -9.80 -6.88 2.49
CA LEU A 16 -10.82 -6.26 3.33
C LEU A 16 -11.72 -7.35 3.89
N LEU A 17 -11.83 -7.38 5.21
CA LEU A 17 -12.62 -8.34 5.96
C LEU A 17 -13.88 -7.64 6.50
N ILE A 18 -15.04 -8.23 6.24
CA ILE A 18 -16.33 -7.81 6.79
C ILE A 18 -17.04 -9.07 7.32
N GLU A 19 -17.50 -9.01 8.57
CA GLU A 19 -18.21 -10.13 9.23
C GLU A 19 -17.45 -11.47 9.16
N GLY A 20 -16.11 -11.40 9.33
CA GLY A 20 -15.25 -12.58 9.31
C GLY A 20 -15.04 -13.21 7.92
N LYS A 21 -15.49 -12.54 6.85
CA LYS A 21 -15.30 -13.00 5.46
C LYS A 21 -14.51 -11.98 4.66
N ILE A 22 -13.75 -12.47 3.68
CA ILE A 22 -13.10 -11.60 2.70
C ILE A 22 -14.20 -10.98 1.85
N PHE A 23 -14.37 -9.68 2.03
CA PHE A 23 -15.29 -8.86 1.24
C PHE A 23 -14.68 -8.52 -0.12
N LYS A 24 -13.43 -8.07 -0.12
CA LYS A 24 -12.69 -7.69 -1.33
C LYS A 24 -11.19 -7.89 -1.12
N HIS A 25 -10.46 -8.12 -2.20
CA HIS A 25 -9.00 -8.16 -2.20
C HIS A 25 -8.46 -7.64 -3.52
N GLY A 26 -7.23 -7.11 -3.50
CA GLY A 26 -6.61 -6.54 -4.69
C GLY A 26 -5.36 -5.76 -4.34
N THR A 27 -4.84 -5.03 -5.32
CA THR A 27 -3.84 -3.99 -5.13
C THR A 27 -4.42 -2.79 -4.38
N ALA A 28 -3.56 -1.91 -3.88
CA ALA A 28 -4.01 -0.70 -3.20
C ALA A 28 -4.84 0.18 -4.14
N GLU A 29 -4.43 0.25 -5.41
CA GLU A 29 -5.07 1.00 -6.49
C GLU A 29 -6.46 0.46 -6.80
N GLU A 30 -6.56 -0.85 -7.04
CA GLU A 30 -7.85 -1.53 -7.31
C GLU A 30 -8.85 -1.31 -6.18
N LEU A 31 -8.39 -1.37 -4.93
CA LEU A 31 -9.26 -1.17 -3.76
C LEU A 31 -9.61 0.30 -3.53
N ALA A 32 -8.72 1.24 -3.86
CA ALA A 32 -8.94 2.68 -3.76
C ALA A 32 -9.97 3.19 -4.79
N GLU A 33 -10.03 2.55 -5.95
CA GLU A 33 -10.96 2.86 -7.05
C GLU A 33 -12.33 2.17 -6.91
N ASP A 34 -12.42 1.09 -6.13
CA ASP A 34 -13.68 0.35 -5.94
C ASP A 34 -14.72 1.16 -5.15
N GLU A 35 -15.86 1.47 -5.78
CA GLU A 35 -16.92 2.28 -5.18
C GLU A 35 -17.49 1.70 -3.88
N GLN A 36 -17.60 0.37 -3.78
CA GLN A 36 -18.13 -0.27 -2.59
C GLN A 36 -17.12 -0.18 -1.44
N VAL A 37 -15.84 -0.38 -1.73
CA VAL A 37 -14.75 -0.21 -0.76
C VAL A 37 -14.67 1.24 -0.28
N ARG A 38 -14.77 2.22 -1.19
CA ARG A 38 -14.81 3.64 -0.83
C ARG A 38 -15.99 3.98 0.06
N ARG A 39 -17.18 3.43 -0.24
CA ARG A 39 -18.40 3.71 0.54
C ARG A 39 -18.37 3.06 1.93
N LEU A 40 -17.88 1.83 2.04
CA LEU A 40 -17.97 1.02 3.25
C LEU A 40 -16.76 1.16 4.16
N TYR A 41 -15.58 1.51 3.63
CA TYR A 41 -14.32 1.43 4.37
C TYR A 41 -13.45 2.69 4.29
N LEU A 42 -13.27 3.29 3.10
CA LEU A 42 -12.30 4.37 2.92
C LEU A 42 -12.88 5.78 3.10
N GLY A 43 -14.18 5.95 2.85
CA GLY A 43 -14.86 7.24 2.81
C GLY A 43 -14.82 7.92 1.44
N ARG A 44 -15.75 8.86 1.21
CA ARG A 44 -15.95 9.54 -0.08
C ARG A 44 -14.76 10.42 -0.51
N ASN A 45 -14.03 10.97 0.46
CA ASN A 45 -12.89 11.88 0.24
C ASN A 45 -11.53 11.16 0.28
N PHE A 46 -11.52 9.83 0.18
CA PHE A 46 -10.27 9.08 0.15
C PHE A 46 -9.50 9.34 -1.14
N GLU A 47 -8.19 9.58 -1.00
CA GLU A 47 -7.24 9.73 -2.10
C GLU A 47 -6.02 8.87 -1.77
N LEU A 48 -5.67 7.93 -2.65
CA LEU A 48 -4.50 7.08 -2.48
C LEU A 48 -3.24 7.90 -2.78
N LYS A 49 -2.37 8.06 -1.79
CA LYS A 49 -1.03 8.64 -1.96
C LYS A 49 0.00 7.56 -1.75
N ARG A 50 0.67 7.12 -2.81
CA ARG A 50 1.74 6.13 -2.73
C ARG A 50 2.95 6.73 -2.01
N LYS A 51 3.52 5.99 -1.05
CA LYS A 51 4.76 6.39 -0.36
C LYS A 51 5.95 5.75 -1.07
N ASP A 52 6.26 6.27 -2.26
CA ASP A 52 7.34 5.73 -3.11
C ASP A 52 8.75 5.91 -2.49
N TYR A 53 8.90 6.79 -1.49
CA TYR A 53 10.16 7.06 -0.79
C TYR A 53 10.78 5.83 -0.11
N LEU A 54 10.00 4.79 0.21
CA LEU A 54 10.54 3.56 0.81
C LEU A 54 11.32 2.71 -0.22
N HIS A 55 11.06 2.88 -1.52
CA HIS A 55 11.81 2.17 -2.56
C HIS A 55 13.16 2.83 -2.88
N GLU A 56 13.28 4.15 -2.68
CA GLU A 56 14.54 4.88 -2.90
C GLU A 56 15.62 4.49 -1.87
N GLU A 57 15.25 4.18 -0.62
CA GLU A 57 16.20 3.71 0.40
C GLU A 57 16.67 2.27 0.14
N ALA A 58 15.78 1.41 -0.34
CA ALA A 58 16.13 0.03 -0.71
C ALA A 58 17.09 -0.03 -1.91
N GLY A 59 16.93 0.87 -2.90
CA GLY A 59 17.85 0.99 -4.03
C GLY A 59 19.22 1.55 -3.67
N ARG A 60 19.29 2.46 -2.70
CA ARG A 60 20.58 2.99 -2.19
C ARG A 60 21.39 1.95 -1.42
N GLY A 61 20.74 1.04 -0.69
CA GLY A 61 21.43 -0.05 0.02
C GLY A 61 22.18 -1.01 -0.91
N GLN A 62 21.55 -1.42 -2.01
CA GLN A 62 22.15 -2.37 -2.97
C GLN A 62 23.33 -1.78 -3.75
N ALA A 63 23.32 -0.47 -4.04
CA ALA A 63 24.43 0.21 -4.71
C ALA A 63 25.69 0.28 -3.81
N PHE A 64 25.51 0.36 -2.49
CA PHE A 64 26.61 0.36 -1.52
C PHE A 64 27.25 -1.02 -1.33
N GLU A 65 26.46 -2.10 -1.28
CA GLU A 65 27.00 -3.47 -1.20
C GLU A 65 27.78 -3.85 -2.47
N SER A 66 27.25 -3.51 -3.65
CA SER A 66 27.90 -3.78 -4.94
C SER A 66 29.25 -3.08 -5.12
N ALA A 67 29.48 -1.98 -4.40
CA ALA A 67 30.73 -1.23 -4.42
C ALA A 67 31.79 -1.80 -3.45
N ARG A 68 31.37 -2.55 -2.42
CA ARG A 68 32.27 -3.19 -1.44
C ARG A 68 32.83 -4.53 -1.92
N ASP A 69 32.12 -5.23 -2.79
CA ASP A 69 32.57 -6.52 -3.36
C ASP A 69 33.56 -6.36 -4.53
N LYS A 70 33.96 -5.12 -4.86
CA LYS A 70 34.97 -4.81 -5.91
C LYS A 70 36.34 -4.37 -5.37
N GLU A 71 36.57 -4.42 -4.06
CA GLU A 71 37.90 -4.28 -3.42
C GLU A 71 38.40 -5.62 -2.88
#